data_AF-A0A7W4VTP5-F1
#
_entry.id   AF-A0A7W4VTP5-F1
#
_cell.length_a   1.000
_cell.length_b   1.000
_cell.length_c   1.000
_cell.angle_alpha   90.00
_cell.angle_beta   90.00
_cell.angle_gamma   90.00
#
_symmetry.space_group_name_H-M   'P 1'
#
loop_
_entity.id
_entity.type
_entity.pdbx_description
1 polymer ?
#
loop_
_entity_poly.entity_id
_entity_poly.type
_entity_poly.pdbx_seq_one_letter_code
_entity_poly.pdbx_strand_id
1 'polypeptide(L)'
;MSWSEYVARWSSGEVNRVIAQKVGVTEPSIARWKNGGIKSPDAKQVAAFARAYGRPILEAFVAADFLTEEEARVRPTAVPSLSSLDEVELIKEILRRAEERGEHGGDTAATSAPALTGLRSAARTTGKVSKNQQRQRNAERAGEPEPDDPDDMEPR
;
A
#
# COMPACT_ATOMS: atom_id res chain seq x y z
N MET A 1 1.22 25.76 17.66
CA MET A 1 2.37 26.43 17.00
C MET A 1 1.82 27.30 15.89
N SER A 2 2.28 28.54 15.75
CA SER A 2 1.81 29.43 14.68
C SER A 2 2.51 29.15 13.35
N TRP A 3 1.97 29.70 12.25
CA TRP A 3 2.56 29.55 10.91
C TRP A 3 3.99 30.09 10.82
N SER A 4 4.26 31.25 11.42
CA SER A 4 5.60 31.84 11.41
C SER A 4 6.61 30.97 12.17
N GLU A 5 6.23 30.47 13.35
CA GLU A 5 7.03 29.51 14.12
C GLU A 5 7.27 28.22 13.34
N TYR A 6 6.25 27.72 12.64
CA TYR A 6 6.33 26.51 11.82
C TYR A 6 7.34 26.67 10.68
N VAL A 7 7.22 27.76 9.92
CA VAL A 7 8.15 28.07 8.83
C VAL A 7 9.55 28.27 9.38
N ALA A 8 9.73 29.03 10.46
CA ALA A 8 11.03 29.28 11.08
C ALA A 8 11.69 27.98 11.57
N ARG A 9 10.93 27.09 12.20
CA ARG A 9 11.40 25.80 12.71
C ARG A 9 11.90 24.89 11.58
N TRP A 10 11.11 24.72 10.52
CA TRP A 10 11.42 23.76 9.47
C TRP A 10 12.36 24.29 8.38
N SER A 11 12.50 25.61 8.25
CA SER A 11 13.45 26.27 7.34
C SER A 11 14.66 26.88 8.05
N SER A 12 14.97 26.44 9.28
CA SER A 12 16.06 27.01 10.06
C SER A 12 17.39 26.84 9.32
N GLY A 13 18.20 27.90 9.26
CA GLY A 13 19.49 27.90 8.57
C GLY A 13 19.44 28.18 7.07
N GLU A 14 18.27 28.15 6.43
CA GLU A 14 18.12 28.51 5.01
C GLU A 14 17.78 30.01 4.83
N VAL A 15 18.43 30.64 3.85
CA VAL A 15 18.11 32.01 3.43
C VAL A 15 16.82 32.06 2.62
N ASN A 16 16.08 33.18 2.70
CA ASN A 16 14.74 33.28 2.14
C ASN A 16 14.68 32.97 0.63
N ARG A 17 15.70 33.38 -0.14
CA ARG A 17 15.84 33.02 -1.57
C ARG A 17 15.83 31.51 -1.84
N VAL A 18 16.55 30.73 -1.03
CA VAL A 18 16.64 29.26 -1.20
C VAL A 18 15.30 28.62 -0.88
N ILE A 19 14.67 29.05 0.22
CA ILE A 19 13.33 28.60 0.62
C ILE A 19 12.32 28.90 -0.49
N ALA A 20 12.33 30.12 -1.02
CA ALA A 20 11.44 30.58 -2.08
C ALA A 20 11.56 29.70 -3.34
N GLN A 21 12.79 29.41 -3.78
CA GLN A 21 13.04 28.53 -4.92
C GLN A 21 12.55 27.11 -4.67
N LYS A 22 12.80 26.55 -3.47
CA LYS A 22 12.41 25.19 -3.09
C LYS A 22 10.89 25.01 -3.03
N VAL A 23 10.18 26.05 -2.58
CA VAL A 23 8.72 26.04 -2.38
C VAL A 23 7.97 26.50 -3.64
N GLY A 24 8.64 27.22 -4.54
CA GLY A 24 8.01 27.79 -5.74
C GLY A 24 7.21 29.06 -5.46
N VAL A 25 7.69 29.90 -4.53
CA VAL A 25 7.08 31.20 -4.19
C VAL A 25 8.11 32.32 -4.28
N THR A 26 7.70 33.56 -4.02
CA THR A 26 8.61 34.71 -4.02
C THR A 26 9.32 34.88 -2.68
N GLU A 27 10.56 35.38 -2.71
CA GLU A 27 11.35 35.66 -1.51
C GLU A 27 10.66 36.61 -0.50
N PRO A 28 9.97 37.69 -0.93
CA PRO A 28 9.19 38.52 -0.01
C PRO A 28 8.06 37.77 0.69
N SER A 29 7.47 36.76 0.05
CA SER A 29 6.44 35.92 0.69
C SER A 29 7.04 35.15 1.87
N ILE A 30 8.22 34.55 1.70
CA ILE A 30 8.93 33.86 2.78
C ILE A 30 9.27 34.81 3.93
N ALA A 31 9.75 36.02 3.62
CA ALA A 31 10.04 37.03 4.63
C ALA A 31 8.79 37.40 5.45
N ARG A 32 7.64 37.58 4.78
CA ARG A 32 6.36 37.85 5.45
C ARG A 32 5.89 36.69 6.32
N TRP A 33 6.11 35.45 5.90
CA TRP A 33 5.77 34.26 6.69
C TRP A 33 6.63 34.17 7.96
N LYS A 34 7.96 34.29 7.83
CA LYS A 34 8.89 34.22 8.97
C LYS A 34 8.66 35.34 9.99
N ASN A 35 8.37 36.56 9.52
CA ASN A 35 8.17 37.72 10.38
C ASN A 35 6.75 37.83 10.95
N GLY A 36 5.86 36.88 10.65
CA GLY A 36 4.46 36.91 11.12
C GLY A 36 3.61 38.00 10.47
N GLY A 37 4.06 38.60 9.37
CA GLY A 37 3.28 39.61 8.62
C GLY A 37 2.08 39.02 7.88
N ILE A 38 2.04 37.70 7.70
CA ILE A 38 0.89 36.94 7.20
C ILE A 38 0.66 35.77 8.15
N LYS A 39 -0.54 35.69 8.72
CA LYS A 39 -0.95 34.59 9.62
C LYS A 39 -1.31 33.32 8.84
N SER A 40 -1.94 33.47 7.68
CA SER A 40 -2.40 32.35 6.84
C SER A 40 -2.12 32.66 5.36
N PRO A 41 -1.12 32.01 4.73
CA PRO A 41 -0.89 32.08 3.28
C PRO A 41 -1.98 31.34 2.51
N ASP A 42 -1.92 31.37 1.18
CA ASP A 42 -2.79 30.50 0.36
C ASP A 42 -2.55 29.01 0.67
N ALA A 43 -3.62 28.21 0.71
CA ALA A 43 -3.55 26.78 1.05
C ALA A 43 -2.60 25.99 0.14
N LYS A 44 -2.49 26.34 -1.16
CA LYS A 44 -1.53 25.70 -2.08
C LYS A 44 -0.09 26.01 -1.67
N GLN A 45 0.19 27.22 -1.20
CA GLN A 45 1.52 27.63 -0.73
C GLN A 45 1.90 26.90 0.56
N VAL A 46 0.96 26.75 1.51
CA VAL A 46 1.18 25.97 2.73
C VAL A 46 1.48 24.51 2.39
N ALA A 47 0.70 23.91 1.48
CA ALA A 47 0.94 22.54 1.04
C ALA A 47 2.27 22.39 0.28
N ALA A 48 2.64 23.37 -0.54
CA ALA A 48 3.93 23.39 -1.24
C ALA A 48 5.10 23.46 -0.25
N PHE A 49 4.99 24.30 0.79
CA PHE A 49 5.99 24.38 1.85
C PHE A 49 6.14 23.05 2.59
N ALA A 50 5.03 22.44 3.02
CA ALA A 50 5.06 21.15 3.70
C ALA A 50 5.74 20.06 2.85
N ARG A 51 5.41 19.98 1.55
CA ARG A 51 6.04 19.03 0.62
C ARG A 51 7.53 19.30 0.43
N ALA A 52 7.92 20.56 0.25
CA ALA A 52 9.32 20.95 0.08
C ALA A 52 10.22 20.54 1.26
N TYR A 53 9.65 20.41 2.46
CA TYR A 53 10.37 20.02 3.68
C TYR A 53 9.99 18.62 4.20
N GLY A 54 9.27 17.82 3.41
CA GLY A 54 8.89 16.45 3.79
C GLY A 54 8.02 16.38 5.05
N ARG A 55 7.21 17.42 5.31
CA ARG A 55 6.34 17.49 6.48
C ARG A 55 4.92 17.02 6.17
N PRO A 56 4.20 16.46 7.15
CA PRO A 56 2.78 16.19 7.01
C PRO A 56 2.00 17.45 6.66
N ILE A 57 1.23 17.43 5.56
CA ILE A 57 0.48 18.60 5.08
C ILE A 57 -0.54 19.07 6.12
N LEU A 58 -1.19 18.14 6.81
CA LEU A 58 -2.16 18.47 7.86
C LEU A 58 -1.52 19.23 9.02
N GLU A 59 -0.27 18.91 9.40
CA GLU A 59 0.47 19.64 10.43
C GLU A 59 0.68 21.11 10.02
N ALA A 60 1.02 21.35 8.76
CA ALA A 60 1.20 22.70 8.22
C ALA A 60 -0.14 23.46 8.12
N PHE A 61 -1.24 22.77 7.82
CA PHE A 61 -2.57 23.38 7.74
C PHE A 61 -3.08 23.80 9.12
N VAL A 62 -2.79 23.00 10.16
CA VAL A 62 -3.05 23.41 11.55
C VAL A 62 -2.22 24.64 11.92
N ALA A 63 -0.93 24.66 11.59
CA ALA A 63 -0.08 25.81 11.89
C ALA A 63 -0.54 27.10 11.17
N ALA A 64 -1.12 26.96 9.98
CA ALA A 64 -1.68 28.05 9.19
C ALA A 64 -3.16 28.36 9.48
N ASP A 65 -3.74 27.77 10.53
CA ASP A 65 -5.11 28.01 11.01
C ASP A 65 -6.21 27.62 9.98
N PHE A 66 -5.88 26.70 9.07
CA PHE A 66 -6.85 26.13 8.12
C PHE A 66 -7.66 24.97 8.72
N LEU A 67 -7.11 24.32 9.75
CA LEU A 67 -7.68 23.18 10.43
C LEU A 67 -7.36 23.28 11.92
N THR A 68 -8.22 22.71 12.77
CA THR A 68 -7.84 22.42 14.16
C THR A 68 -7.06 21.12 14.27
N GLU A 69 -6.40 20.89 15.40
CA GLU A 69 -5.71 19.62 15.66
C GLU A 69 -6.68 18.44 15.65
N GLU A 70 -7.90 18.64 16.12
CA GLU A 70 -8.96 17.64 16.15
C GLU A 70 -9.38 17.26 14.73
N GLU A 71 -9.62 18.25 13.87
CA GLU A 71 -9.97 18.05 12.46
C GLU A 71 -8.86 17.32 11.69
N ALA A 72 -7.60 17.69 11.92
CA ALA A 72 -6.45 17.04 11.30
C ALA A 72 -6.26 15.58 11.73
N ARG A 73 -6.83 15.16 12.87
CA ARG A 73 -6.78 13.77 13.37
C ARG A 73 -7.96 12.93 12.90
N VAL A 74 -8.98 13.52 12.28
CA VAL A 74 -10.14 12.78 11.77
C VAL A 74 -9.67 11.81 10.69
N ARG A 75 -9.90 10.51 10.92
CA ARG A 75 -9.64 9.49 9.90
C ARG A 75 -10.64 9.68 8.76
N PRO A 76 -10.20 9.51 7.50
CA PRO A 76 -11.12 9.54 6.36
C PRO A 76 -12.32 8.61 6.60
N THR A 77 -13.53 9.13 6.45
CA THR A 77 -14.78 8.37 6.62
C THR A 77 -14.92 7.25 5.59
N ALA A 78 -14.28 7.41 4.43
CA ALA A 78 -14.17 6.37 3.44
C ALA A 78 -13.11 5.35 3.89
N VAL A 79 -13.57 4.19 4.36
CA VAL A 79 -12.74 2.99 4.47
C VAL A 79 -12.17 2.72 3.07
N PRO A 80 -10.85 2.48 2.91
CA PRO A 80 -10.31 2.01 1.64
C PRO A 80 -11.15 0.83 1.18
N SER A 81 -11.69 0.90 -0.04
CA SER A 81 -12.53 -0.18 -0.51
C SER A 81 -11.71 -1.46 -0.54
N LEU A 82 -12.21 -2.55 0.04
CA LEU A 82 -11.54 -3.85 -0.09
C LEU A 82 -11.39 -4.26 -1.55
N SER A 83 -12.26 -3.74 -2.43
CA SER A 83 -12.19 -3.95 -3.87
C SER A 83 -11.03 -3.22 -4.56
N SER A 84 -10.32 -2.32 -3.88
CA SER A 84 -9.14 -1.65 -4.44
C SER A 84 -7.82 -2.38 -4.14
N LEU A 85 -7.85 -3.40 -3.27
CA LEU A 85 -6.70 -4.26 -3.01
C LEU A 85 -6.65 -5.35 -4.08
N ASP A 86 -5.44 -5.72 -4.49
CA ASP A 86 -5.29 -6.94 -5.28
C ASP A 86 -5.55 -8.19 -4.41
N GLU A 87 -5.84 -9.33 -5.04
CA GLU A 87 -6.19 -10.57 -4.34
C GLU A 87 -5.05 -11.07 -3.42
N VAL A 88 -3.80 -10.84 -3.81
CA VAL A 88 -2.61 -11.23 -3.05
C VAL A 88 -2.44 -10.34 -1.81
N GLU A 89 -2.66 -9.03 -1.95
CA GLU A 89 -2.68 -8.06 -0.86
C GLU A 89 -3.79 -8.38 0.14
N LEU A 90 -4.98 -8.74 -0.34
CA LEU A 90 -6.09 -9.13 0.52
C LEU A 90 -5.78 -10.40 1.31
N ILE A 91 -5.21 -11.41 0.67
CA ILE A 91 -4.80 -12.66 1.34
C ILE A 91 -3.73 -12.37 2.42
N LYS A 92 -2.73 -11.54 2.10
CA LYS A 92 -1.69 -11.14 3.08
C LYS A 92 -2.29 -10.44 4.29
N GLU A 93 -3.24 -9.54 4.09
CA GLU A 93 -3.91 -8.83 5.18
C GLU A 93 -4.78 -9.76 6.04
N ILE A 94 -5.47 -10.73 5.42
CA ILE A 94 -6.24 -11.75 6.16
C ILE A 94 -5.30 -12.61 7.02
N LEU A 95 -4.16 -13.04 6.47
CA LEU A 95 -3.16 -13.82 7.21
C LEU A 95 -2.59 -13.03 8.39
N ARG A 96 -2.18 -11.78 8.18
CA ARG A 96 -1.69 -10.87 9.24
C ARG A 96 -2.70 -10.75 10.39
N ARG A 97 -3.98 -10.56 10.09
CA ARG A 97 -5.04 -10.48 11.12
C ARG A 97 -5.25 -11.78 11.87
N ALA A 98 -5.09 -12.92 11.21
CA ALA A 98 -5.22 -14.23 11.84
C ALA A 98 -4.07 -14.49 12.83
N GLU A 99 -2.86 -14.06 12.48
CA GLU A 99 -1.67 -14.12 13.34
C GLU A 99 -1.83 -13.21 14.56
N GLU A 100 -2.23 -11.95 14.38
CA GLU A 100 -2.44 -11.01 15.49
C GLU A 100 -3.52 -11.45 16.48
N ARG A 101 -4.58 -12.11 16.00
CA ARG A 101 -5.59 -12.75 16.88
C ARG A 101 -5.05 -13.97 17.62
N GLY A 102 -4.17 -14.74 16.99
CA GLY A 102 -3.50 -15.88 17.63
C GLY A 102 -2.54 -15.45 18.73
N GLU A 103 -1.87 -14.31 18.56
CA GLU A 103 -0.94 -13.74 19.55
C GLU A 103 -1.67 -13.09 20.75
N HIS A 104 -2.88 -12.56 20.55
CA HIS A 104 -3.70 -11.97 21.62
C HIS A 104 -4.68 -12.95 22.29
N GLY A 105 -4.67 -14.23 21.90
CA GLY A 105 -5.61 -15.27 22.35
C GLY A 105 -5.20 -16.05 23.61
N GLY A 106 -4.30 -15.52 24.43
CA GLY A 106 -3.82 -16.17 25.66
C GLY A 106 -4.76 -16.05 26.87
N ASP A 107 -5.65 -15.05 26.91
CA ASP A 107 -6.56 -14.81 28.03
C ASP A 107 -7.92 -14.34 27.52
N THR A 108 -8.84 -15.28 27.30
CA THR A 108 -10.23 -15.24 27.81
C THR A 108 -11.03 -16.38 27.20
N ALA A 109 -11.76 -17.05 28.09
CA ALA A 109 -12.38 -18.35 27.90
C ALA A 109 -13.45 -18.40 26.79
N ALA A 110 -13.43 -19.53 26.09
CA ALA A 110 -14.58 -20.29 25.60
C ALA A 110 -15.85 -19.51 25.22
N THR A 111 -15.98 -19.15 23.93
CA THR A 111 -17.26 -19.25 23.23
C THR A 111 -17.01 -19.71 21.80
N SER A 112 -17.66 -20.81 21.48
CA SER A 112 -17.49 -21.66 20.30
C SER A 112 -17.75 -20.94 18.97
N ALA A 113 -16.80 -21.05 18.04
CA ALA A 113 -17.04 -20.96 16.60
C ALA A 113 -16.25 -22.11 15.92
N PRO A 114 -16.83 -22.82 14.92
CA PRO A 114 -16.30 -24.07 14.44
C PRO A 114 -14.96 -23.86 13.75
N ALA A 115 -14.02 -24.74 14.09
CA ALA A 115 -12.64 -24.68 13.69
C ALA A 115 -12.48 -24.61 12.16
N LEU A 116 -11.72 -23.61 11.70
CA LEU A 116 -11.24 -23.43 10.33
C LEU A 116 -10.21 -24.51 9.91
N THR A 117 -10.40 -25.75 10.36
CA THR A 117 -9.54 -26.91 10.05
C THR A 117 -9.59 -27.29 8.57
N GLY A 118 -10.56 -26.75 7.80
CA GLY A 118 -10.75 -27.04 6.38
C GLY A 118 -9.81 -26.31 5.41
N LEU A 119 -9.36 -25.08 5.69
CA LEU A 119 -8.64 -24.28 4.68
C LEU A 119 -7.24 -24.81 4.36
N ARG A 120 -6.55 -25.43 5.32
CA ARG A 120 -5.23 -26.05 5.09
C ARG A 120 -5.30 -27.33 4.24
N SER A 121 -6.48 -27.91 4.07
CA SER A 121 -6.69 -29.09 3.20
C SER A 121 -6.97 -28.67 1.75
N ALA A 122 -7.72 -27.59 1.53
CA ALA A 122 -8.07 -27.11 0.18
C ALA A 122 -6.86 -26.57 -0.61
N ALA A 123 -5.89 -25.94 0.05
CA ALA A 123 -4.68 -25.43 -0.61
C ALA A 123 -3.74 -26.55 -1.13
N ARG A 124 -3.89 -27.79 -0.66
CA ARG A 124 -3.05 -28.93 -1.07
C ARG A 124 -3.66 -29.77 -2.20
N THR A 125 -4.93 -29.55 -2.56
CA THR A 125 -5.65 -30.42 -3.49
C THR A 125 -5.77 -29.87 -4.90
N THR A 126 -5.47 -28.60 -5.15
CA THR A 126 -5.60 -27.98 -6.48
C THR A 126 -4.48 -28.33 -7.48
N GLY A 127 -3.44 -29.06 -7.05
CA GLY A 127 -2.25 -29.32 -7.89
C GLY A 127 -1.91 -30.78 -8.20
N LYS A 128 -2.64 -31.79 -7.68
CA LYS A 128 -2.29 -33.20 -7.92
C LYS A 128 -3.24 -33.84 -8.93
N VAL A 129 -2.81 -33.89 -10.18
CA VAL A 129 -3.37 -34.77 -11.21
C VAL A 129 -3.44 -36.18 -10.63
N SER A 130 -4.66 -36.73 -10.58
CA SER A 130 -4.89 -38.07 -10.03
C SER A 130 -4.12 -39.11 -10.83
N LYS A 131 -3.51 -40.10 -10.15
CA LYS A 131 -2.80 -41.23 -10.78
C LYS A 131 -3.66 -41.96 -11.84
N ASN A 132 -4.98 -41.88 -11.73
CA ASN A 132 -5.89 -42.45 -12.73
C ASN A 132 -5.91 -41.65 -14.05
N GLN A 133 -5.83 -40.31 -14.00
CA GLN A 133 -5.71 -39.49 -15.22
C GLN A 133 -4.35 -39.68 -15.91
N GLN A 134 -3.28 -39.90 -15.14
CA GLN A 134 -1.95 -40.18 -15.70
C GLN A 134 -1.93 -41.54 -16.43
N ARG A 135 -2.64 -42.54 -15.91
CA ARG A 135 -2.75 -43.87 -16.54
C ARG A 135 -3.58 -43.83 -17.82
N GLN A 136 -4.66 -43.05 -17.87
CA GLN A 136 -5.46 -42.87 -19.10
C GLN A 136 -4.64 -42.23 -20.23
N ARG A 137 -3.89 -41.16 -19.95
CA ARG A 137 -3.03 -40.52 -20.99
C ARG A 137 -1.92 -41.44 -21.51
N ASN A 138 -1.33 -42.27 -20.64
CA ASN A 138 -0.31 -43.21 -21.07
C ASN A 138 -0.88 -44.38 -21.89
N ALA A 139 -2.13 -44.78 -21.64
CA ALA A 139 -2.80 -45.82 -22.41
C ALA A 139 -3.23 -45.30 -23.80
N GLU A 140 -3.66 -44.04 -23.90
CA GLU A 140 -3.98 -43.39 -25.18
C GLU A 140 -2.75 -43.23 -26.08
N ARG A 141 -1.57 -42.95 -25.50
CA ARG A 141 -0.30 -42.82 -26.23
C ARG A 141 0.31 -44.17 -26.66
N ALA A 142 -0.11 -45.29 -26.07
CA ALA A 142 0.42 -46.62 -26.37
C ALA A 142 -0.40 -47.37 -27.44
N GLY A 143 -1.49 -46.77 -27.94
CA GLY A 143 -2.40 -47.37 -28.91
C GLY A 143 -2.28 -46.84 -30.34
N GLU A 144 -1.31 -45.96 -30.64
CA GLU A 144 -1.06 -45.52 -32.01
C GLU A 144 -0.21 -46.58 -32.74
N PRO A 145 -0.68 -47.14 -33.88
CA PRO A 145 0.17 -47.95 -34.74
C PRO A 145 1.31 -47.08 -35.28
N GLU A 146 2.53 -47.64 -35.31
CA GLU A 146 3.69 -46.96 -35.89
C GLU A 146 3.39 -46.51 -37.34
N PRO A 147 3.76 -45.28 -37.72
CA PRO A 147 3.74 -44.88 -39.12
C PRO A 147 4.80 -45.69 -39.89
N ASP A 148 4.39 -46.26 -41.04
CA ASP A 148 5.27 -46.96 -41.98
C ASP A 148 6.53 -46.13 -42.28
N ASP A 149 7.69 -46.75 -42.08
CA ASP A 149 9.03 -46.17 -42.27
C ASP A 149 9.31 -45.99 -43.78
N PRO A 150 9.46 -44.75 -44.30
CA PRO A 150 9.56 -44.52 -45.75
C PRO A 150 10.96 -44.74 -46.35
N ASP A 151 11.93 -45.28 -45.61
CA ASP A 151 13.33 -45.41 -46.07
C ASP A 151 13.68 -46.76 -46.73
N ASP A 152 12.70 -47.61 -47.05
CA ASP A 152 12.89 -48.91 -47.71
C ASP A 152 13.07 -48.84 -49.25
N MET A 153 13.56 -47.71 -49.78
CA MET A 153 13.85 -47.55 -51.21
C MET A 153 15.36 -47.38 -51.45
N GLU A 154 16.05 -48.51 -51.66
CA GLU A 154 17.42 -48.56 -52.14
C GLU A 154 17.57 -47.82 -53.50
N PRO A 155 18.63 -47.03 -53.71
CA PRO A 155 18.86 -46.34 -54.96
C PRO A 155 19.45 -47.30 -56.02
N ARG A 156 18.87 -47.28 -57.22
CA ARG A 156 19.45 -47.86 -58.44
C ARG A 156 20.30 -46.85 -59.20
#